data_AF-A0A1G9U810-F1
#
_entry.id   AF-A0A1G9U810-F1
#
_cell.length_a   1.000
_cell.length_b   1.000
_cell.length_c   1.000
_cell.angle_alpha   90.00
_cell.angle_beta   90.00
_cell.angle_gamma   90.00
#
_symmetry.space_group_name_H-M   'P 1'
#
loop_
_entity.id
_entity.type
_entity.pdbx_description
1 polymer ?
#
loop_
_entity_poly.entity_id
_entity_poly.type
_entity_poly.pdbx_seq_one_letter_code
_entity_poly.pdbx_strand_id
1 'polypeptide(L)'
;MHESGSASVAGELYDLPLKVLRDHLVPAEPAELEIGVIELEDGSAALATVLRDAMVDPLLRSGDIRDISYLGDWREFLHREG
;
A
#
# COMPACT_ATOMS: atom_id res chain seq x y z
N MET A 1 11.36 -9.89 -16.21
CA MET A 1 10.27 -9.08 -16.77
C MET A 1 9.07 -9.41 -15.91
N HIS A 2 8.75 -8.57 -14.94
CA HIS A 2 7.53 -8.71 -14.15
C HIS A 2 6.39 -8.15 -15.01
N GLU A 3 5.31 -8.92 -15.19
CA GLU A 3 4.10 -8.38 -15.83
C GLU A 3 3.61 -7.23 -14.97
N SER A 4 3.63 -6.02 -15.52
CA SER A 4 2.98 -4.85 -14.96
C SER A 4 1.47 -5.03 -15.07
N GLY A 5 0.88 -5.74 -14.12
CA GLY A 5 -0.56 -5.77 -13.91
C GLY A 5 -0.99 -4.56 -13.08
N SER A 6 -2.13 -3.96 -13.42
CA SER A 6 -2.87 -3.08 -12.50
C SER A 6 -4.00 -3.88 -11.86
N ALA A 7 -4.22 -3.66 -10.57
CA ALA A 7 -5.34 -4.24 -9.83
C ALA A 7 -6.02 -3.15 -9.01
N SER A 8 -7.34 -3.21 -8.91
CA SER A 8 -8.09 -2.40 -7.95
C SER A 8 -7.91 -2.99 -6.56
N VAL A 9 -7.54 -2.14 -5.60
CA VAL A 9 -7.32 -2.54 -4.20
C VAL A 9 -8.35 -1.84 -3.31
N ALA A 10 -9.13 -2.61 -2.56
CA ALA A 10 -10.05 -2.11 -1.57
C ALA A 10 -9.30 -1.44 -0.42
N GLY A 11 -9.72 -0.23 -0.06
CA GLY A 11 -9.11 0.56 1.00
C GLY A 11 -10.13 1.39 1.75
N GLU A 12 -9.63 2.17 2.70
CA GLU A 12 -10.42 3.08 3.53
C GLU A 12 -9.92 4.50 3.35
N LEU A 13 -10.84 5.46 3.18
CA LEU A 13 -10.51 6.87 3.03
C LEU A 13 -10.87 7.62 4.30
N TYR A 14 -9.88 8.33 4.86
CA TYR A 14 -10.01 9.09 6.10
C TYR A 14 -9.66 10.56 5.89
N ASP A 15 -10.49 11.46 6.42
CA ASP A 15 -10.11 12.86 6.59
C ASP A 15 -9.28 13.01 7.87
N LEU A 16 -7.98 13.23 7.70
CA LEU A 16 -7.01 13.24 8.79
C LEU A 16 -6.26 14.56 8.86
N PRO A 17 -6.19 15.21 10.04
CA PRO A 17 -5.35 16.39 10.20
C PRO A 17 -3.87 16.06 9.93
N LEU A 18 -3.18 16.91 9.16
CA LEU A 18 -1.75 16.72 8.85
C LEU A 18 -0.85 16.58 10.09
N LYS A 19 -1.24 17.17 11.22
CA LYS A 19 -0.54 16.97 12.50
C LYS A 19 -0.56 15.52 12.96
N VAL A 20 -1.65 14.79 12.75
CA VAL A 20 -1.74 13.36 13.12
C VAL A 20 -0.91 12.53 12.16
N LEU A 21 -0.94 12.85 10.87
CA LEU A 21 -0.07 12.21 9.87
C LEU A 21 1.41 12.37 10.25
N ARG A 22 1.85 13.60 10.54
CA ARG A 22 3.24 13.94 10.87
C ARG A 22 3.69 13.38 12.23
N ASP A 23 2.87 13.51 13.26
CA ASP A 23 3.28 13.25 14.64
C ASP A 23 3.01 11.80 15.09
N HIS A 24 2.14 11.07 14.39
CA HIS A 24 1.69 9.75 14.80
C HIS A 24 1.79 8.69 13.71
N LEU A 25 1.21 8.91 12.53
CA LEU A 25 1.17 7.85 11.50
C LEU A 25 2.53 7.63 10.85
N VAL A 26 3.10 8.65 10.19
CA VAL A 26 4.37 8.52 9.47
C VAL A 26 5.51 8.02 10.36
N PRO A 27 5.67 8.47 11.62
CA PRO A 27 6.70 7.94 12.50
C PRO A 27 6.49 6.48 12.95
N ALA A 28 5.26 5.96 12.89
CA ALA A 28 4.92 4.60 13.29
C ALA A 28 4.97 3.59 12.12
N GLU A 29 5.05 4.07 10.88
CA GLU A 29 5.15 3.21 9.70
C GLU A 29 6.50 2.48 9.65
N PRO A 30 6.53 1.23 9.16
CA PRO A 30 7.75 0.52 8.84
C PRO A 30 8.65 1.27 7.86
N ALA A 31 9.96 0.98 7.90
CA ALA A 31 10.96 1.71 7.11
C ALA A 31 10.81 1.51 5.60
N GLU A 32 10.16 0.43 5.19
CA GLU A 32 9.87 0.10 3.80
C GLU A 32 8.68 0.88 3.22
N LEU A 33 7.89 1.56 4.05
CA LEU A 33 6.71 2.30 3.61
C LEU A 33 6.94 3.82 3.56
N GLU A 34 6.21 4.50 2.69
CA GLU A 34 6.17 5.96 2.59
C GLU A 34 4.78 6.47 2.22
N ILE A 35 4.58 7.79 2.31
CA ILE A 35 3.35 8.43 1.86
C ILE A 35 3.49 8.79 0.37
N GLY A 36 2.61 8.22 -0.44
CA GLY A 36 2.46 8.51 -1.86
C GLY A 36 1.10 9.11 -2.20
N VAL A 37 0.93 9.42 -3.48
CA VAL A 37 -0.37 9.82 -4.06
C VAL A 37 -0.89 8.67 -4.91
N ILE A 38 -2.14 8.28 -4.71
CA ILE A 38 -2.85 7.26 -5.49
C ILE A 38 -4.07 7.84 -6.18
N GLU A 39 -4.55 7.16 -7.22
CA GLU A 39 -5.81 7.44 -7.90
C GLU A 39 -6.91 6.52 -7.35
N LEU A 40 -8.07 7.11 -7.02
CA LEU A 40 -9.28 6.39 -6.63
C LEU A 40 -10.11 6.03 -7.86
N GLU A 41 -11.07 5.11 -7.70
CA GLU A 41 -11.93 4.64 -8.82
C GLU A 41 -12.71 5.78 -9.51
N ASP A 42 -13.06 6.84 -8.78
CA ASP A 42 -13.74 8.01 -9.32
C ASP A 42 -12.80 9.02 -10.03
N GLY A 43 -11.51 8.68 -10.15
CA GLY A 43 -10.47 9.51 -10.76
C GLY A 43 -9.93 10.62 -9.85
N SER A 44 -10.39 10.70 -8.60
CA SER A 44 -9.81 11.63 -7.62
C SER A 44 -8.48 11.11 -7.06
N ALA A 45 -7.70 12.00 -6.47
CA ALA A 45 -6.41 11.66 -5.88
C ALA A 45 -6.48 11.68 -4.34
N ALA A 46 -5.77 10.74 -3.70
CA ALA A 46 -5.66 10.66 -2.25
C ALA A 46 -4.21 10.36 -1.82
N LEU A 47 -3.88 10.72 -0.57
CA LEU A 47 -2.66 10.26 0.07
C LEU A 47 -2.85 8.83 0.59
N ALA A 48 -1.86 7.98 0.40
CA ALA A 48 -1.87 6.61 0.91
C ALA A 48 -0.47 6.16 1.34
N THR A 49 -0.43 5.18 2.25
CA THR A 49 0.80 4.44 2.56
C THR A 49 1.10 3.50 1.39
N VAL A 50 2.30 3.62 0.81
CA VAL A 50 2.79 2.83 -0.33
C VAL A 50 4.12 2.19 0.00
N LEU A 51 4.46 1.09 -0.69
CA LEU A 51 5.79 0.52 -0.62
C LEU A 51 6.80 1.44 -1.31
N ARG A 52 7.90 1.77 -0.63
CA ARG A 52 8.98 2.59 -1.21
C ARG A 52 9.55 1.92 -2.44
N ASP A 53 9.73 2.70 -3.51
CA ASP A 53 10.20 2.18 -4.81
C ASP A 53 11.57 1.47 -4.69
N ALA A 54 12.46 2.03 -3.85
CA ALA A 54 13.78 1.45 -3.57
C ALA A 54 13.73 0.08 -2.85
N MET A 55 12.59 -0.29 -2.26
CA MET A 55 12.40 -1.54 -1.51
C MET A 55 11.75 -2.64 -2.34
N VAL A 56 11.11 -2.30 -3.48
CA VAL A 56 10.41 -3.26 -4.35
C VAL A 56 11.36 -4.38 -4.82
N ASP A 57 12.45 -4.00 -5.49
CA ASP A 57 13.43 -4.95 -6.05
C ASP A 57 14.08 -5.84 -4.96
N PRO A 58 14.58 -5.30 -3.83
CA PRO A 58 15.12 -6.11 -2.73
C PRO A 58 14.14 -7.12 -2.16
N LEU A 59 12.87 -6.72 -1.94
CA LEU A 59 11.85 -7.57 -1.35
C LEU A 59 11.38 -8.66 -2.31
N LEU A 60 11.26 -8.34 -3.60
CA LEU A 60 10.97 -9.35 -4.63
C LEU A 60 12.08 -10.40 -4.72
N ARG A 61 13.35 -9.99 -4.63
CA ARG A 61 14.50 -10.90 -4.75
C ARG A 61 14.67 -11.81 -3.54
N SER A 62 14.37 -11.31 -2.33
CA SER A 62 14.42 -12.10 -1.09
C SER A 62 13.25 -13.08 -1.00
N GLY A 63 12.10 -12.76 -1.60
CA GLY A 63 10.86 -13.52 -1.46
C GLY A 63 10.08 -13.15 -0.20
N ASP A 64 10.43 -12.04 0.45
CA ASP A 64 9.80 -11.55 1.68
C ASP A 64 8.45 -10.85 1.42
N ILE A 65 8.08 -10.60 0.16
CA ILE A 65 6.77 -10.10 -0.24
C ILE A 65 6.02 -11.12 -1.10
N ARG A 66 4.70 -11.11 -0.94
CA ARG A 66 3.77 -11.97 -1.66
C ARG A 66 2.79 -11.12 -2.45
N ASP A 67 2.60 -11.44 -3.72
CA ASP A 67 1.54 -10.84 -4.53
C ASP A 67 0.17 -11.39 -4.09
N ILE A 68 -0.72 -10.49 -3.69
CA ILE A 68 -2.10 -10.76 -3.29
C ILE A 68 -3.11 -9.99 -4.16
N SER A 69 -2.65 -9.43 -5.28
CA SER A 69 -3.45 -8.57 -6.17
C SER A 69 -4.69 -9.27 -6.74
N TYR A 70 -4.69 -10.61 -6.80
CA TYR A 70 -5.84 -11.42 -7.22
C TYR A 70 -7.02 -11.36 -6.25
N LEU A 71 -6.79 -10.97 -4.99
CA LEU A 71 -7.86 -10.72 -4.01
C LEU A 71 -8.26 -9.24 -3.98
N GLY A 72 -7.28 -8.34 -4.16
CA GLY A 72 -7.51 -6.90 -4.10
C GLY A 72 -7.96 -6.41 -2.72
N ASP A 73 -7.87 -7.22 -1.67
CA ASP A 73 -8.34 -6.87 -0.32
C ASP A 73 -7.48 -7.58 0.74
N TRP A 74 -6.87 -6.78 1.61
CA TRP A 74 -6.05 -7.27 2.73
C TRP A 74 -6.87 -8.10 3.73
N ARG A 75 -8.11 -7.69 4.03
CA ARG A 75 -8.98 -8.40 4.97
C ARG A 75 -9.39 -9.75 4.41
N GLU A 76 -9.67 -9.82 3.11
CA GLU A 76 -9.99 -11.08 2.45
C GLU A 76 -8.79 -12.03 2.41
N PHE A 77 -7.59 -11.50 2.15
CA PHE A 77 -6.35 -12.28 2.25
C PHE A 77 -6.18 -12.87 3.65
N LEU A 78 -6.29 -12.05 4.70
CA LEU A 78 -6.18 -12.55 6.08
C LEU A 78 -7.27 -13.57 6.42
N HIS A 79 -8.48 -13.41 5.90
CA HIS A 79 -9.56 -14.37 6.14
C HIS A 79 -9.31 -15.73 5.48
N ARG A 80 -8.74 -15.74 4.27
CA ARG A 80 -8.56 -16.96 3.47
C ARG A 80 -7.21 -17.65 3.69
N GLU A 81 -6.16 -16.88 3.93
CA GLU A 81 -4.77 -17.32 3.78
C GLU A 81 -3.83 -16.81 4.89
N GLY A 82 -4.34 -16.03 5.85
CA GLY A 82 -3.58 -15.48 6.99
C GLY A 82 -3.53 -16.38 8.22
#